data_AF-A0AA37KQL5-F1
#
_entry.id   AF-A0AA37KQL5-F1
#
_cell.length_a   1.000
_cell.length_b   1.000
_cell.length_c   1.000
_cell.angle_alpha   90.00
_cell.angle_beta   90.00
_cell.angle_gamma   90.00
#
_symmetry.space_group_name_H-M   'P 1'
#
loop_
_entity.id
_entity.type
_entity.pdbx_description
1 polymer ?
#
loop_
_entity_poly.entity_id
_entity_poly.type
_entity_poly.pdbx_seq_one_letter_code
_entity_poly.pdbx_strand_id
1 'polypeptide(L)'
;MDEVLLNRREDSERIKNLSTARSYKAEAKGRDRREVEFFGKFVLCSNNERNPVLIEAAETRYWVRRVPPLPYDDQHLLVKMQAEIPGLLFYLQQRMLSSYEESRMWFAPRLLATDALRRIVHYNRSKTETEMLSIIHDIMEAENLADYRFDVSDMVNMLEIRGIRSDHPTVQRILAENWQLRPAPPIYYQRYTITYNGETQRQDGKTARVYTVTREQLGGLLNDAAM
;
A
#
# COMPACT_ATOMS: atom_id res chain seq x y z
N MET A 1 12.28 23.88 6.98
CA MET A 1 12.23 22.42 7.19
C MET A 1 12.54 21.83 5.83
N ASP A 2 13.72 21.26 5.64
CA ASP A 2 14.07 20.65 4.36
C ASP A 2 13.32 19.32 4.25
N GLU A 3 12.53 19.17 3.18
CA GLU A 3 11.78 17.95 2.91
C GLU A 3 12.77 16.88 2.41
N VAL A 4 13.08 15.91 3.26
CA VAL A 4 13.88 14.74 2.87
C VAL A 4 12.96 13.74 2.19
N LEU A 5 13.28 13.38 0.94
CA LEU A 5 12.55 12.34 0.22
C LEU A 5 12.88 10.96 0.82
N LEU A 6 11.90 10.34 1.48
CA LEU A 6 12.00 8.98 2.04
C LEU A 6 11.48 7.93 1.04
N ASN A 7 11.88 8.06 -0.22
CA ASN A 7 11.37 7.23 -1.31
C ASN A 7 12.18 5.93 -1.53
N ARG A 8 13.26 5.72 -0.77
CA ARG A 8 14.07 4.50 -0.86
C ARG A 8 13.50 3.42 0.05
N ARG A 9 13.52 2.18 -0.45
CA ARG A 9 13.10 1.01 0.34
C ARG A 9 13.88 0.86 1.64
N GLU A 10 15.17 1.17 1.63
CA GLU A 10 16.04 1.16 2.81
C GLU A 10 15.53 2.07 3.93
N ASP A 11 15.03 3.27 3.59
CA ASP A 11 14.53 4.24 4.56
C ASP A 11 13.24 3.74 5.19
N SER A 12 12.31 3.22 4.38
CA SER A 12 11.08 2.60 4.85
C SER A 12 11.37 1.42 5.79
N GLU A 13 12.29 0.52 5.43
CA GLU A 13 12.68 -0.61 6.28
C GLU A 13 13.33 -0.15 7.58
N ARG A 14 14.14 0.92 7.54
CA ARG A 14 14.74 1.48 8.75
C ARG A 14 13.68 2.06 9.69
N ILE A 15 12.70 2.79 9.18
CA ILE A 15 11.58 3.34 9.97
C ILE A 15 10.74 2.21 10.55
N LYS A 16 10.41 1.19 9.75
CA LYS A 16 9.69 0.00 10.21
C LYS A 16 10.40 -0.67 11.38
N ASN A 17 11.71 -0.91 11.26
CA ASN A 17 12.52 -1.52 12.31
C ASN A 17 12.54 -0.66 13.59
N LEU A 18 12.83 0.64 13.45
CA LEU A 18 12.90 1.54 14.60
C LEU A 18 11.54 1.72 15.29
N SER A 19 10.44 1.76 14.55
CA SER A 19 9.08 1.93 15.11
C SER A 19 8.68 0.84 16.11
N THR A 20 9.35 -0.31 16.07
CA THR A 20 9.11 -1.46 16.96
C THR A 20 10.30 -1.84 17.83
N ALA A 21 11.44 -1.17 17.66
CA ALA A 21 12.67 -1.45 18.40
C ALA A 21 12.51 -1.11 19.88
N ARG A 22 13.07 -1.96 20.75
CA ARG A 22 13.15 -1.72 22.20
C ARG A 22 14.47 -1.09 22.62
N SER A 23 15.52 -1.30 21.82
CA SER A 23 16.84 -0.74 22.04
C SER A 23 17.42 -0.22 20.73
N TYR A 24 18.34 0.72 20.84
CA TYR A 24 19.06 1.31 19.72
C TYR A 24 20.54 1.45 20.08
N LYS A 25 21.43 1.17 19.12
CA LYS A 25 22.86 1.42 19.28
C LYS A 25 23.11 2.90 18.99
N ALA A 26 23.19 3.69 20.05
CA ALA A 26 23.51 5.09 19.97
C ALA A 26 25.00 5.26 19.66
N GLU A 27 25.29 6.03 18.61
CA GLU A 27 26.64 6.41 18.21
C GLU A 27 26.75 7.92 18.25
N ALA A 28 27.78 8.41 18.93
CA ALA A 28 28.10 9.82 18.97
C ALA A 28 29.56 10.01 18.54
N LYS A 29 29.84 11.11 17.84
CA LYS A 29 31.19 11.41 17.35
C LYS A 29 32.16 11.44 18.53
N GLY A 30 33.22 10.64 18.48
CA GLY A 30 34.24 10.57 19.53
C GLY A 30 33.81 9.82 20.79
N ARG A 31 32.76 8.97 20.73
CA ARG A 31 32.36 8.09 21.82
C ARG A 31 32.14 6.66 21.34
N ASP A 32 32.39 5.71 22.23
CA ASP A 32 32.08 4.30 21.98
C ASP A 32 30.58 4.09 21.82
N ARG A 33 30.23 3.16 20.93
CA ARG A 33 28.84 2.78 20.67
C ARG A 33 28.23 2.17 21.93
N ARG A 34 27.05 2.64 22.33
CA ARG A 34 26.32 2.12 23.49
C ARG A 34 24.90 1.74 23.10
N GLU A 35 24.44 0.61 23.61
CA GLU A 35 23.04 0.22 23.48
C GLU A 35 22.22 0.94 24.55
N VAL A 36 21.15 1.61 24.11
CA VAL A 36 20.22 2.34 24.97
C VAL A 36 18.81 1.87 24.70
N GLU A 37 17.94 1.96 25.71
CA GLU A 37 16.51 1.75 25.51
C GLU A 37 15.96 2.79 24.52
N PHE A 38 15.11 2.32 23.61
CA PHE A 38 14.54 3.13 22.54
C PHE A 38 13.03 3.19 22.68
N PHE A 39 12.51 4.40 22.88
CA PHE A 39 11.09 4.70 22.80
C PHE A 39 10.87 5.82 21.78
N GLY A 40 11.00 5.48 20.50
CA GLY A 40 10.78 6.41 19.40
C GLY A 40 9.35 6.38 18.89
N LYS A 41 8.81 7.56 18.59
CA LYS A 41 7.61 7.74 17.77
C LYS A 41 7.97 8.65 16.60
N PHE A 42 7.51 8.28 15.41
CA PHE A 42 7.85 8.99 14.18
C PHE A 42 6.63 9.77 13.69
N VAL A 43 6.82 11.08 13.48
CA VAL A 43 5.83 11.94 12.82
C VAL A 43 6.50 12.49 11.58
N LEU A 44 5.95 12.17 10.42
CA LEU A 44 6.44 12.61 9.12
C LEU A 44 5.46 13.63 8.56
N CYS A 45 5.98 14.77 8.13
CA CYS A 45 5.22 15.80 7.43
C CYS A 45 5.79 15.95 6.04
N SER A 46 4.94 15.92 5.01
CA SER A 46 5.33 16.04 3.62
C SER A 46 4.23 16.74 2.84
N ASN A 47 4.63 17.55 1.86
CA ASN A 47 3.71 18.16 0.91
C ASN A 47 3.51 17.25 -0.32
N ASN A 48 4.33 16.21 -0.48
CA ASN A 48 4.16 15.19 -1.50
C ASN A 48 3.06 14.20 -1.10
N GLU A 49 1.83 14.46 -1.52
CA GLU A 49 0.68 13.58 -1.24
C GLU A 49 0.76 12.19 -1.92
N ARG A 50 1.61 12.03 -2.94
CA ARG A 50 1.66 10.79 -3.75
C ARG A 50 2.68 9.78 -3.23
N ASN A 51 3.87 10.24 -2.88
CA ASN A 51 4.97 9.37 -2.47
C ASN A 51 5.83 9.99 -1.37
N PRO A 52 5.27 10.27 -0.19
CA PRO A 52 6.03 10.82 0.92
C PRO A 52 6.99 9.78 1.52
N VAL A 53 6.59 8.50 1.50
CA VAL A 53 7.36 7.33 1.95
C VAL A 53 6.86 6.10 1.20
N LEU A 54 7.72 5.11 0.96
CA LEU A 54 7.33 3.85 0.34
C LEU A 54 6.56 2.97 1.35
N ILE A 55 5.27 2.72 1.08
CA ILE A 55 4.37 1.89 1.89
C ILE A 55 3.82 0.75 1.02
N GLU A 56 4.10 -0.49 1.44
CA GLU A 56 3.57 -1.70 0.79
C GLU A 56 2.16 -2.01 1.32
N ALA A 57 1.33 -2.71 0.52
CA ALA A 57 -0.08 -2.96 0.87
C ALA A 57 -0.30 -3.72 2.18
N ALA A 58 0.64 -4.59 2.56
CA ALA A 58 0.56 -5.35 3.81
C ALA A 58 1.08 -4.58 5.05
N GLU A 59 1.54 -3.34 4.89
CA GLU A 59 2.12 -2.57 5.98
C GLU A 59 1.05 -1.94 6.88
N THR A 60 1.15 -2.19 8.18
CA THR A 60 0.15 -1.77 9.19
C THR A 60 0.68 -0.73 10.18
N ARG A 61 1.91 -0.24 9.99
CA ARG A 61 2.56 0.71 10.92
C ARG A 61 2.29 2.19 10.62
N TYR A 62 1.62 2.50 9.51
CA TYR A 62 1.38 3.88 9.09
C TYR A 62 -0.06 4.32 9.35
N TRP A 63 -0.18 5.52 9.89
CA TRP A 63 -1.44 6.27 9.94
C TRP A 63 -1.24 7.57 9.17
N VAL A 64 -1.91 7.71 8.03
CA VAL A 64 -1.71 8.84 7.12
C VAL A 64 -2.92 9.77 7.20
N ARG A 65 -2.68 11.06 7.46
CA ARG A 65 -3.72 12.07 7.53
C ARG A 65 -3.42 13.19 6.55
N ARG A 66 -4.37 13.46 5.66
CA ARG A 66 -4.37 14.70 4.86
C ARG A 66 -4.89 15.82 5.75
N VAL A 67 -4.04 16.81 6.03
CA VAL A 67 -4.41 18.00 6.78
C VAL A 67 -4.92 19.05 5.79
N PRO A 68 -6.16 19.54 5.91
CA PRO A 68 -6.66 20.59 5.03
C PRO A 68 -5.91 21.90 5.28
N PRO A 69 -5.81 22.78 4.26
CA PRO A 69 -5.26 24.12 4.46
C PRO A 69 -6.13 24.91 5.44
N LEU A 70 -5.52 25.86 6.14
CA LEU A 70 -6.26 26.79 6.97
C LEU A 70 -7.12 27.71 6.09
N PRO A 71 -8.35 28.06 6.52
CA PRO A 71 -9.23 28.92 5.74
C PRO A 71 -8.76 30.38 5.68
N TYR A 72 -7.93 30.82 6.63
CA TYR A 72 -7.32 32.15 6.67
C TYR A 72 -5.94 32.07 7.33
N ASP A 73 -5.07 33.02 6.98
CA ASP A 73 -3.78 33.18 7.62
C ASP A 73 -3.91 33.84 9.00
N ASP A 74 -3.17 33.33 9.97
CA ASP A 74 -3.09 33.90 11.32
C ASP A 74 -1.63 34.09 11.71
N GLN A 75 -1.18 35.34 11.73
CA GLN A 75 0.20 35.72 12.08
C GLN A 75 0.57 35.35 13.52
N HIS A 76 -0.41 35.13 14.39
CA HIS A 76 -0.22 34.79 15.80
C HIS A 76 -0.47 33.30 16.09
N LEU A 77 -0.64 32.46 15.05
CA LEU A 77 -0.98 31.04 15.21
C LEU A 77 -0.02 30.31 16.15
N LEU A 78 1.29 30.51 16.00
CA LEU A 78 2.30 29.83 16.83
C LEU A 78 2.13 30.17 18.32
N VAL A 79 1.88 31.44 18.65
CA VAL A 79 1.69 31.89 20.02
C VAL A 79 0.42 31.29 20.62
N LYS A 80 -0.68 31.27 19.84
CA LYS A 80 -1.94 30.63 20.24
C LYS A 80 -1.74 29.13 20.49
N MET A 81 -1.07 28.42 19.58
CA MET A 81 -0.78 27.00 19.75
C MET A 81 0.08 26.70 20.98
N GLN A 82 1.05 27.55 21.30
CA GLN A 82 1.86 27.43 22.53
C GLN A 82 1.02 27.63 23.79
N ALA A 83 0.11 28.61 23.79
CA ALA A 83 -0.79 28.87 24.91
C ALA A 83 -1.76 27.70 25.18
N GLU A 84 -2.09 26.89 24.16
CA GLU A 84 -2.95 25.70 24.28
C GLU A 84 -2.23 24.47 24.86
N ILE A 85 -0.89 24.44 24.91
CA ILE A 85 -0.12 23.27 25.36
C ILE A 85 -0.57 22.78 26.76
N PRO A 86 -0.73 23.64 27.79
CA PRO A 86 -1.19 23.18 29.10
C PRO A 86 -2.57 22.52 29.06
N GLY A 87 -3.51 23.08 28.28
CA GLY A 87 -4.85 22.54 28.10
C GLY A 87 -4.83 21.19 27.39
N LEU A 88 -4.01 21.07 26.34
CA LEU A 88 -3.81 19.79 25.64
C LEU A 88 -3.24 18.72 26.58
N LEU A 89 -2.23 19.06 27.40
CA LEU A 89 -1.66 18.11 28.36
C LEU A 89 -2.67 17.66 29.41
N PHE A 90 -3.47 18.59 29.95
CA PHE A 90 -4.56 18.28 30.88
C PHE A 90 -5.56 17.31 30.26
N TYR A 91 -6.00 17.57 29.03
CA TYR A 91 -6.89 16.69 28.29
C TYR A 91 -6.28 15.30 28.07
N LEU A 92 -5.02 15.22 27.63
CA LEU A 92 -4.33 13.95 27.36
C LEU A 92 -4.18 13.07 28.60
N GLN A 93 -4.04 13.67 29.79
CA GLN A 93 -3.94 12.94 31.07
C GLN A 93 -5.27 12.33 31.53
N GLN A 94 -6.39 12.92 31.11
CA GLN A 94 -7.72 12.55 31.61
C GLN A 94 -8.60 11.87 30.57
N ARG A 95 -8.21 11.91 29.29
CA ARG A 95 -9.00 11.34 28.21
C ARG A 95 -9.19 9.84 28.38
N MET A 96 -10.37 9.37 28.00
CA MET A 96 -10.62 7.95 27.80
C MET A 96 -10.07 7.55 26.42
N LEU A 97 -9.30 6.46 26.35
CA LEU A 97 -8.80 5.97 25.06
C LEU A 97 -9.96 5.41 24.23
N SER A 98 -9.99 5.74 22.94
CA SER A 98 -11.03 5.30 22.01
C SER A 98 -10.80 3.90 21.45
N SER A 99 -9.65 3.29 21.72
CA SER A 99 -9.30 1.95 21.29
C SER A 99 -8.52 1.23 22.38
N TYR A 100 -8.47 -0.09 22.28
CA TYR A 100 -7.75 -0.97 23.18
C TYR A 100 -6.59 -1.64 22.41
N GLU A 101 -5.68 -2.26 23.15
CA GLU A 101 -4.57 -3.02 22.57
C GLU A 101 -5.10 -4.29 21.88
N GLU A 102 -5.03 -4.33 20.55
CA GLU A 102 -5.37 -5.53 19.77
C GLU A 102 -4.15 -6.33 19.31
N SER A 103 -2.97 -5.70 19.28
CA SER A 103 -1.72 -6.32 18.84
C SER A 103 -0.50 -5.55 19.33
N ARG A 104 0.70 -6.00 18.96
CA ARG A 104 1.95 -5.24 19.16
C ARG A 104 1.90 -3.82 18.56
N MET A 105 1.05 -3.58 17.56
CA MET A 105 0.85 -2.26 16.94
C MET A 105 -0.28 -1.45 17.57
N TRP A 106 -0.86 -1.94 18.68
CA TRP A 106 -2.02 -1.41 19.41
C TRP A 106 -3.32 -1.38 18.60
N PHE A 107 -3.33 -0.70 17.45
CA PHE A 107 -4.52 -0.47 16.64
C PHE A 107 -4.84 -1.62 15.70
N ALA A 108 -6.15 -1.88 15.51
CA ALA A 108 -6.64 -2.71 14.42
C ALA A 108 -6.27 -2.08 13.06
N PRO A 109 -5.83 -2.84 12.04
CA PRO A 109 -5.50 -2.28 10.72
C PRO A 109 -6.64 -1.46 10.09
N ARG A 110 -7.90 -1.88 10.31
CA ARG A 110 -9.09 -1.15 9.86
C ARG A 110 -9.21 0.28 10.40
N LEU A 111 -8.63 0.57 11.57
CA LEU A 111 -8.63 1.91 12.17
C LEU A 111 -7.58 2.84 11.54
N LEU A 112 -6.57 2.25 10.88
CA LEU A 112 -5.48 2.97 10.22
C LEU A 112 -5.76 3.19 8.73
N ALA A 113 -6.67 2.39 8.15
CA ALA A 113 -7.14 2.53 6.78
C ALA A 113 -7.77 3.90 6.55
N THR A 114 -7.10 4.72 5.74
CA THR A 114 -7.54 6.06 5.35
C THR A 114 -7.36 6.23 3.84
N ASP A 115 -8.15 7.08 3.19
CA ASP A 115 -8.00 7.32 1.75
C ASP A 115 -6.61 7.82 1.37
N ALA A 116 -5.98 8.61 2.25
CA ALA A 116 -4.62 9.09 2.03
C ALA A 116 -3.60 7.95 2.06
N LEU A 117 -3.70 7.03 3.02
CA LEU A 117 -2.85 5.83 3.08
C LEU A 117 -3.04 4.96 1.84
N ARG A 118 -4.28 4.72 1.45
CA ARG A 118 -4.58 3.86 0.30
C ARG A 118 -4.05 4.44 -1.02
N ARG A 119 -4.14 5.76 -1.22
CA ARG A 119 -3.55 6.44 -2.39
C ARG A 119 -2.04 6.24 -2.48
N ILE A 120 -1.33 6.31 -1.35
CA ILE A 120 0.13 6.09 -1.32
C ILE A 120 0.44 4.63 -1.65
N VAL A 121 -0.24 3.67 -1.02
CA VAL A 121 -0.08 2.24 -1.30
C VAL A 121 -0.33 1.94 -2.78
N HIS A 122 -1.40 2.51 -3.35
CA HIS A 122 -1.71 2.38 -4.77
C HIS A 122 -0.59 2.96 -5.65
N TYR A 123 -0.11 4.16 -5.35
CA TYR A 123 1.00 4.78 -6.07
C TYR A 123 2.30 3.95 -5.96
N ASN A 124 2.48 3.22 -4.86
CA ASN A 124 3.64 2.36 -4.63
C ASN A 124 3.54 0.97 -5.28
N ARG A 125 2.44 0.64 -5.97
CA ARG A 125 2.33 -0.61 -6.73
C ARG A 125 3.36 -0.68 -7.84
N SER A 126 3.78 -1.91 -8.14
CA SER A 126 4.68 -2.14 -9.26
C SER A 126 3.99 -1.84 -10.60
N LYS A 127 4.77 -1.45 -11.61
CA LYS A 127 4.25 -1.27 -12.97
C LYS A 127 3.59 -2.56 -13.48
N THR A 128 4.18 -3.71 -13.19
CA THR A 128 3.63 -5.04 -13.49
C THR A 128 2.26 -5.23 -12.87
N GLU A 129 2.11 -5.01 -11.57
CA GLU A 129 0.83 -5.17 -10.88
C GLU A 129 -0.24 -4.22 -11.41
N THR A 130 0.13 -2.97 -11.68
CA THR A 130 -0.78 -1.96 -12.25
C THR A 130 -1.30 -2.41 -13.61
N GLU A 131 -0.41 -2.91 -14.48
CA GLU A 131 -0.79 -3.41 -15.79
C GLU A 131 -1.64 -4.69 -15.69
N MET A 132 -1.31 -5.61 -14.77
CA MET A 132 -2.13 -6.81 -14.53
C MET A 132 -3.57 -6.44 -14.17
N LEU A 133 -3.79 -5.44 -13.31
CA LEU A 133 -5.13 -4.95 -12.97
C LEU A 133 -5.84 -4.35 -14.19
N SER A 134 -5.13 -3.57 -15.00
CA SER A 134 -5.69 -2.99 -16.24
C SER A 134 -6.13 -4.07 -17.23
N ILE A 135 -5.28 -5.09 -17.45
CA ILE A 135 -5.59 -6.19 -18.37
C ILE A 135 -6.84 -6.94 -17.92
N ILE A 136 -6.94 -7.26 -16.62
CA ILE A 136 -8.10 -7.96 -16.07
C ILE A 136 -9.35 -7.11 -16.22
N HIS A 137 -9.27 -5.82 -15.89
CA HIS A 137 -10.37 -4.88 -16.06
C HIS A 137 -10.86 -4.81 -17.51
N ASP A 138 -9.96 -4.61 -18.47
CA ASP A 138 -10.30 -4.49 -19.89
C ASP A 138 -11.02 -5.74 -20.41
N ILE A 139 -10.54 -6.94 -20.05
CA ILE A 139 -11.17 -8.21 -20.44
C ILE A 139 -12.55 -8.37 -19.80
N MET A 140 -12.67 -8.09 -18.50
CA MET A 140 -13.93 -8.24 -17.78
C MET A 140 -15.01 -7.29 -18.29
N GLU A 141 -14.63 -6.08 -18.71
CA GLU A 141 -15.54 -5.11 -19.32
C GLU A 141 -15.90 -5.49 -20.76
N ALA A 142 -14.92 -5.81 -21.61
CA ALA A 142 -15.15 -6.17 -23.01
C ALA A 142 -16.08 -7.39 -23.16
N GLU A 143 -15.95 -8.37 -22.26
CA GLU A 143 -16.66 -9.66 -22.34
C GLU A 143 -17.80 -9.77 -21.30
N ASN A 144 -18.06 -8.69 -20.55
CA ASN A 144 -19.07 -8.61 -19.49
C ASN A 144 -18.99 -9.79 -18.49
N LEU A 145 -17.78 -10.09 -18.01
CA LEU A 145 -17.51 -11.24 -17.12
C LEU A 145 -17.71 -10.86 -15.65
N ALA A 146 -18.36 -11.72 -14.86
CA ALA A 146 -18.45 -11.57 -13.41
C ALA A 146 -17.16 -12.03 -12.68
N ASP A 147 -16.51 -13.06 -13.22
CA ASP A 147 -15.20 -13.56 -12.80
C ASP A 147 -14.31 -13.81 -14.02
N TYR A 148 -13.02 -13.51 -13.88
CA TYR A 148 -12.02 -13.79 -14.90
C TYR A 148 -11.03 -14.86 -14.41
N ARG A 149 -10.78 -15.85 -15.27
CA ARG A 149 -9.87 -16.96 -15.00
C ARG A 149 -8.69 -16.94 -15.96
N PHE A 150 -7.50 -17.09 -15.40
CA PHE A 150 -6.25 -17.08 -16.16
C PHE A 150 -5.19 -17.90 -15.44
N ASP A 151 -4.24 -18.44 -16.20
CA ASP A 151 -3.00 -18.95 -15.61
C ASP A 151 -1.88 -17.92 -15.68
N VAL A 152 -0.76 -18.22 -15.02
CA VAL A 152 0.40 -17.32 -14.98
C VAL A 152 0.94 -17.01 -16.38
N SER A 153 0.93 -17.99 -17.29
CA SER A 153 1.48 -17.81 -18.63
C SER A 153 0.60 -16.89 -19.48
N ASP A 154 -0.73 -16.97 -19.33
CA ASP A 154 -1.64 -16.03 -19.99
C ASP A 154 -1.31 -14.60 -19.59
N MET A 155 -1.15 -14.35 -18.28
CA MET A 155 -0.83 -13.02 -17.78
C MET A 155 0.55 -12.53 -18.24
N VAL A 156 1.59 -13.38 -18.17
CA VAL A 156 2.93 -13.03 -18.65
C VAL A 156 2.90 -12.64 -20.13
N ASN A 157 2.19 -13.42 -20.96
CA ASN A 157 2.09 -13.13 -22.40
C ASN A 157 1.35 -11.80 -22.66
N MET A 158 0.26 -11.53 -21.95
CA MET A 158 -0.48 -10.28 -22.11
C MET A 158 0.31 -9.06 -21.61
N LEU A 159 1.09 -9.22 -20.54
CA LEU A 159 2.04 -8.20 -20.08
C LEU A 159 3.10 -7.90 -21.14
N GLU A 160 3.62 -8.93 -21.82
CA GLU A 160 4.59 -8.77 -22.91
C GLU A 160 3.99 -7.98 -24.08
N ILE A 161 2.74 -8.25 -24.46
CA ILE A 161 2.01 -7.49 -25.50
C ILE A 161 1.89 -6.01 -25.11
N ARG A 162 1.72 -5.70 -23.83
CA ARG A 162 1.71 -4.32 -23.28
C ARG A 162 3.11 -3.73 -23.07
N GLY A 163 4.17 -4.43 -23.48
CA GLY A 163 5.55 -3.99 -23.34
C GLY A 163 6.08 -4.04 -21.90
N ILE A 164 5.42 -4.79 -21.01
CA ILE A 164 5.85 -5.03 -19.63
C ILE A 164 6.55 -6.38 -19.55
N ARG A 165 7.89 -6.34 -19.49
CA ARG A 165 8.68 -7.56 -19.25
C ARG A 165 8.52 -7.99 -17.81
N SER A 166 7.98 -9.18 -17.60
CA SER A 166 7.82 -9.79 -16.27
C SER A 166 7.92 -11.31 -16.41
N ASP A 167 8.48 -11.97 -15.41
CA ASP A 167 8.66 -13.42 -15.41
C ASP A 167 7.55 -14.11 -14.59
N HIS A 168 7.41 -15.43 -14.76
CA HIS A 168 6.44 -16.24 -14.03
C HIS A 168 6.56 -16.08 -12.50
N PRO A 169 7.77 -16.10 -11.88
CA PRO A 169 7.91 -15.89 -10.44
C PRO A 169 7.39 -14.52 -9.97
N THR A 170 7.63 -13.44 -10.72
CA THR A 170 7.13 -12.11 -10.36
C THR A 170 5.60 -12.08 -10.35
N VAL A 171 4.96 -12.60 -11.39
CA VAL A 171 3.50 -12.67 -11.48
C VAL A 171 2.93 -13.56 -10.38
N GLN A 172 3.52 -14.73 -10.12
CA GLN A 172 3.11 -15.62 -9.03
C GLN A 172 3.20 -14.93 -7.67
N ARG A 173 4.27 -14.17 -7.42
CA ARG A 173 4.45 -13.43 -6.17
C ARG A 173 3.38 -12.36 -5.98
N ILE A 174 3.07 -11.59 -7.02
CA ILE A 174 1.99 -10.59 -6.96
C ILE A 174 0.65 -11.27 -6.62
N LEU A 175 0.32 -12.37 -7.32
CA LEU A 175 -0.92 -13.09 -7.10
C LEU A 175 -1.02 -13.67 -5.69
N ALA A 176 0.06 -14.25 -5.16
CA ALA A 176 0.07 -14.94 -3.88
C ALA A 176 0.25 -14.01 -2.67
N GLU A 177 1.14 -13.02 -2.77
CA GLU A 177 1.50 -12.13 -1.65
C GLU A 177 0.67 -10.85 -1.63
N ASN A 178 0.54 -10.17 -2.78
CA ASN A 178 -0.18 -8.89 -2.84
C ASN A 178 -1.69 -9.12 -2.90
N TRP A 179 -2.15 -10.02 -3.77
CA TRP A 179 -3.59 -10.26 -3.99
C TRP A 179 -4.15 -11.41 -3.16
N GLN A 180 -3.28 -12.15 -2.46
CA GLN A 180 -3.64 -13.27 -1.58
C GLN A 180 -4.48 -14.36 -2.27
N LEU A 181 -4.31 -14.52 -3.59
CA LEU A 181 -5.01 -15.52 -4.38
C LEU A 181 -4.27 -16.86 -4.34
N ARG A 182 -5.06 -17.94 -4.44
CA ARG A 182 -4.55 -19.30 -4.57
C ARG A 182 -5.04 -19.91 -5.87
N PRO A 183 -4.19 -20.64 -6.62
CA PRO A 183 -4.63 -21.28 -7.84
C PRO A 183 -5.58 -22.44 -7.51
N ALA A 184 -6.61 -22.59 -8.33
CA ALA A 184 -7.45 -23.77 -8.32
C ALA A 184 -6.67 -25.00 -8.83
N PRO A 185 -7.15 -26.23 -8.52
CA PRO A 185 -6.70 -27.43 -9.21
C PRO A 185 -6.81 -27.28 -10.74
N PRO A 186 -6.09 -28.10 -11.53
CA PRO A 186 -6.19 -28.04 -12.98
C PRO A 186 -7.63 -28.17 -13.47
N ILE A 187 -8.14 -27.14 -14.16
CA ILE A 187 -9.48 -27.12 -14.74
C ILE A 187 -9.42 -26.59 -16.17
N TYR A 188 -10.38 -27.04 -17.00
CA TYR A 188 -10.60 -26.46 -18.32
C TYR A 188 -11.29 -25.09 -18.17
N TYR A 189 -10.79 -24.07 -18.86
CA TYR A 189 -11.34 -22.71 -18.80
C TYR A 189 -11.26 -22.00 -20.16
N GLN A 190 -12.15 -21.02 -20.34
CA GLN A 190 -12.14 -20.11 -21.47
C GLN A 190 -10.98 -19.12 -21.32
N ARG A 191 -10.10 -19.06 -22.31
CA ARG A 191 -8.96 -18.14 -22.33
C ARG A 191 -9.27 -16.89 -23.13
N TYR A 192 -8.68 -15.79 -22.70
CA TYR A 192 -8.72 -14.50 -23.38
C TYR A 192 -7.28 -14.02 -23.57
N THR A 193 -7.05 -13.28 -24.65
CA THR A 193 -5.82 -12.51 -24.86
C THR A 193 -6.19 -11.09 -25.23
N ILE A 194 -5.26 -10.18 -25.03
CA ILE A 194 -5.32 -8.83 -25.59
C ILE A 194 -4.45 -8.77 -26.84
N THR A 195 -4.84 -7.94 -27.80
CA THR A 195 -4.03 -7.63 -28.98
C THR A 195 -3.19 -6.37 -28.75
N TYR A 196 -2.23 -6.10 -29.65
CA TYR A 196 -1.47 -4.85 -29.65
C TYR A 196 -2.35 -3.59 -29.81
N ASN A 197 -3.56 -3.75 -30.37
CA ASN A 197 -4.53 -2.66 -30.52
C ASN A 197 -5.42 -2.49 -29.28
N GLY A 198 -5.22 -3.30 -28.23
CA GLY A 198 -6.00 -3.28 -27.00
C GLY A 198 -7.33 -4.05 -27.06
N GLU A 199 -7.65 -4.69 -28.18
CA GLU A 199 -8.87 -5.50 -28.29
C GLU A 199 -8.71 -6.83 -27.54
N THR A 200 -9.75 -7.22 -26.80
CA THR A 200 -9.87 -8.54 -26.20
C THR A 200 -10.31 -9.57 -27.25
N GLN A 201 -9.66 -10.73 -27.25
CA GLN A 201 -9.99 -11.85 -28.12
C GLN A 201 -10.12 -13.13 -27.32
N ARG A 202 -11.19 -13.87 -27.59
CA ARG A 202 -11.37 -15.25 -27.11
C ARG A 202 -10.38 -16.17 -27.82
N GLN A 203 -9.74 -17.03 -27.04
CA GLN A 203 -8.80 -18.05 -27.52
C GLN A 203 -9.35 -19.44 -27.24
N ASP A 204 -8.79 -20.45 -27.88
CA ASP A 204 -9.10 -21.84 -27.52
C ASP A 204 -8.84 -22.07 -26.03
N GLY A 205 -9.82 -22.68 -25.37
CA GLY A 205 -9.73 -23.02 -23.96
C GLY A 205 -8.64 -24.06 -23.71
N LYS A 206 -8.07 -24.06 -22.51
CA LYS A 206 -7.04 -25.00 -22.10
C LYS A 206 -7.26 -25.48 -20.66
N THR A 207 -6.60 -26.57 -20.30
CA THR A 207 -6.57 -27.07 -18.91
C THR A 207 -5.32 -26.57 -18.22
N ALA A 208 -5.48 -25.78 -17.15
CA ALA A 208 -4.35 -25.27 -16.36
C ALA A 208 -4.75 -25.04 -14.90
N ARG A 209 -3.75 -24.77 -14.04
CA ARG A 209 -3.98 -24.22 -12.70
C ARG A 209 -4.26 -22.74 -12.82
N VAL A 210 -5.50 -22.34 -12.60
CA VAL A 210 -5.96 -20.97 -12.82
C VAL A 210 -6.16 -20.20 -11.54
N TYR A 211 -5.92 -18.90 -11.62
CA TYR A 211 -6.36 -17.92 -10.65
C TYR A 211 -7.73 -17.38 -11.09
N THR A 212 -8.57 -17.02 -10.13
CA THR A 212 -9.87 -16.41 -10.40
C THR A 212 -9.92 -15.05 -9.69
N VAL A 213 -10.34 -14.02 -10.42
CA VAL A 213 -10.58 -12.67 -9.89
C VAL A 213 -12.02 -12.31 -10.17
N THR A 214 -12.80 -12.01 -9.13
CA THR A 214 -14.18 -11.53 -9.26
C THR A 214 -14.22 -10.02 -9.50
N ARG A 215 -15.32 -9.49 -10.06
CA ARG A 215 -15.51 -8.03 -10.20
C ARG A 215 -15.41 -7.30 -8.85
N GLU A 216 -15.91 -7.91 -7.78
CA GLU A 216 -15.81 -7.36 -6.42
C GLU A 216 -14.36 -7.30 -5.95
N GLN A 217 -13.58 -8.37 -6.15
CA GLN A 217 -12.16 -8.40 -5.79
C GLN A 217 -11.35 -7.41 -6.63
N LEU A 218 -11.58 -7.36 -7.94
CA LEU A 218 -10.97 -6.36 -8.82
C LEU A 218 -11.36 -4.96 -8.38
N GLY A 219 -12.63 -4.76 -8.03
CA GLY A 219 -13.16 -3.53 -7.45
C GLY A 219 -12.42 -3.15 -6.17
N GLY A 220 -12.17 -4.06 -5.23
CA GLY A 220 -11.36 -3.78 -4.04
C GLY A 220 -9.89 -3.47 -4.36
N LEU A 221 -9.30 -4.20 -5.31
CA LEU A 221 -7.93 -3.97 -5.75
C LEU A 221 -7.79 -2.62 -6.49
N LEU A 222 -8.79 -2.18 -7.25
CA LEU A 222 -8.80 -0.87 -7.93
C LEU A 222 -9.25 0.26 -6.98
N ASN A 223 -10.29 0.01 -6.18
CA ASN A 223 -11.00 0.92 -5.28
C ASN A 223 -10.62 0.78 -3.80
N ASP A 224 -9.37 0.43 -3.50
CA ASP A 224 -8.66 1.11 -2.42
C ASP A 224 -8.65 2.66 -2.62
N ALA A 225 -9.28 3.20 -3.67
CA ALA A 225 -9.70 4.60 -3.82
C ALA A 225 -11.16 4.92 -3.40
N ALA A 226 -12.03 3.96 -3.08
CA ALA A 226 -13.43 4.23 -2.72
C ALA A 226 -14.14 3.06 -1.99
N MET A 227 -13.96 2.96 -0.67
CA MET A 227 -14.95 2.47 0.31
C MET A 227 -14.54 2.90 1.73
#